data_AF-A0ABD2W496-F1
#
_entry.id   AF-A0ABD2W496-F1
#
_cell.length_a   1.000
_cell.length_b   1.000
_cell.length_c   1.000
_cell.angle_alpha   90.00
_cell.angle_beta   90.00
_cell.angle_gamma   90.00
#
_symmetry.space_group_name_H-M   'P 1'
#
loop_
_entity.id
_entity.type
_entity.pdbx_description
1 polymer ?
#
loop_
_entity_poly.entity_id
_entity_poly.type
_entity_poly.pdbx_seq_one_letter_code
_entity_poly.pdbx_strand_id
1 'polypeptide(L)'
;MIAASVHCLPDLLWLSCIVTYCFLSIWGLYKAMNAKSPWERRLCFSPPFMMRMLVLVLRSLGVGGGHPDAFTHVVLQDLIAVIGGTIGAMRVPEKWIPGCFDMLFNSHNIMHVMVVVAVCSMHAATLHDLAWMLEPEVCRGSGSPDDLVPRHPEL
;
A
#
# COMPACT_ATOMS: atom_id res chain seq x y z
N MET A 1 3.86 2.07 5.68
CA MET A 1 3.94 1.44 4.34
C MET A 1 4.96 2.10 3.41
N ILE A 2 4.66 3.07 2.54
CA ILE A 2 5.64 3.55 1.53
C ILE A 2 6.97 3.98 2.17
N ALA A 3 6.92 4.86 3.17
CA ALA A 3 8.11 5.34 3.88
C ALA A 3 8.89 4.21 4.58
N ALA A 4 8.20 3.24 5.17
CA ALA A 4 8.83 2.09 5.84
C ALA A 4 9.50 1.14 4.84
N SER A 5 8.86 0.91 3.69
CA SER A 5 9.40 0.03 2.64
C SER A 5 10.65 0.60 1.97
N VAL A 6 10.77 1.93 1.87
CA VAL A 6 11.97 2.58 1.31
C VAL A 6 12.94 3.08 2.38
N HIS A 7 12.70 2.78 3.66
CA HIS A 7 13.42 3.39 4.77
C HIS A 7 14.94 3.15 4.74
N CYS A 8 15.37 1.94 4.36
CA CYS A 8 16.78 1.57 4.29
C CYS A 8 17.42 1.83 2.91
N LEU A 9 16.70 2.47 1.97
CA LEU A 9 17.26 2.88 0.69
C LEU A 9 17.98 4.22 0.82
N PRO A 10 18.91 4.55 -0.11
CA PRO A 10 19.58 5.85 -0.15
C PRO A 10 18.61 7.04 -0.07
N ASP A 11 19.01 8.11 0.63
CA ASP A 11 18.17 9.29 0.89
C ASP A 11 17.57 9.91 -0.37
N LEU A 12 18.32 9.91 -1.48
CA LEU A 12 17.84 10.41 -2.77
C LEU A 12 16.68 9.57 -3.31
N LEU A 13 16.79 8.23 -3.20
CA LEU A 13 15.74 7.31 -3.61
C LEU A 13 14.54 7.42 -2.67
N TRP A 14 14.78 7.50 -1.36
CA TRP A 14 13.73 7.75 -0.38
C TRP A 14 12.92 9.02 -0.71
N LEU A 15 13.61 10.14 -0.91
CA LEU A 15 12.98 11.43 -1.24
C LEU A 15 12.24 11.37 -2.57
N SER A 16 12.86 10.80 -3.61
CA SER A 16 12.21 10.69 -4.92
C SER A 16 10.92 9.87 -4.86
N CYS A 17 10.94 8.73 -4.15
CA CYS A 17 9.74 7.91 -3.93
C CYS A 17 8.64 8.68 -3.20
N ILE A 18 8.96 9.39 -2.11
CA ILE A 18 7.96 10.15 -1.36
C ILE A 18 7.37 11.30 -2.21
N VAL A 19 8.22 12.05 -2.92
CA VAL A 19 7.76 13.15 -3.80
C VAL A 19 6.88 12.62 -4.93
N THR A 20 7.28 11.53 -5.60
CA THR A 20 6.47 10.90 -6.64
C THR A 20 5.13 10.42 -6.09
N TYR A 21 5.11 9.81 -4.90
CA TYR A 21 3.87 9.35 -4.27
C TYR A 21 2.91 10.51 -3.96
N CYS A 22 3.42 11.60 -3.39
CA CYS A 22 2.63 12.79 -3.10
C CYS A 22 2.07 13.42 -4.38
N PHE A 23 2.91 13.55 -5.41
CA PHE A 23 2.49 14.08 -6.70
C PHE A 23 1.37 13.24 -7.34
N LEU A 24 1.55 11.91 -7.42
CA LEU A 24 0.54 11.00 -7.97
C LEU A 24 -0.78 11.03 -7.18
N SER A 25 -0.70 11.20 -5.86
CA SER A 25 -1.87 11.31 -4.99
C SER A 25 -2.65 12.61 -5.23
N ILE A 26 -1.95 13.75 -5.32
CA ILE A 26 -2.57 15.05 -5.63
C ILE A 26 -3.17 15.04 -7.05
N TRP A 27 -2.45 14.46 -8.01
CA TRP A 27 -2.94 14.29 -9.37
C TRP A 27 -4.20 13.41 -9.43
N GLY A 28 -4.20 12.29 -8.71
CA GLY A 28 -5.36 11.40 -8.58
C GLY A 28 -6.57 12.11 -7.97
N LEU A 29 -6.36 12.90 -6.91
CA LEU A 29 -7.40 13.72 -6.29
C LEU A 29 -7.97 14.75 -7.27
N TYR A 30 -7.10 15.46 -7.99
CA TYR A 30 -7.52 16.42 -9.02
C TYR A 30 -8.38 15.75 -10.10
N LYS A 31 -7.98 14.57 -10.59
CA LYS A 31 -8.76 13.80 -11.58
C LYS A 31 -10.08 13.30 -10.99
N ALA A 32 -10.12 12.91 -9.71
CA ALA A 32 -11.33 12.49 -9.03
C ALA A 32 -12.37 13.62 -8.93
N MET A 33 -11.92 14.85 -8.60
CA MET A 33 -12.77 16.03 -8.49
C MET A 33 -13.36 16.47 -9.84
N ASN A 34 -12.62 16.26 -10.93
CA ASN A 34 -13.03 16.66 -12.29
C ASN A 34 -13.67 15.51 -13.09
N ALA A 35 -13.90 14.34 -12.48
CA ALA A 35 -14.36 13.15 -13.19
C ALA A 35 -15.84 13.24 -13.60
N LYS A 36 -16.10 13.00 -14.89
CA LYS A 36 -17.43 13.07 -15.50
C LYS A 36 -18.13 11.71 -15.50
N SER A 37 -17.36 10.62 -15.51
CA SER A 37 -17.87 9.25 -15.50
C SER A 37 -17.59 8.51 -14.18
N PRO A 38 -18.42 7.49 -13.82
CA PRO A 38 -18.17 6.63 -12.67
C PRO A 38 -16.85 5.85 -12.75
N TRP A 39 -16.40 5.53 -13.97
CA TRP A 39 -15.16 4.80 -14.20
C TRP A 39 -13.93 5.70 -14.02
N GLU A 40 -13.98 6.96 -14.50
CA GLU A 40 -12.92 7.94 -14.24
C GLU A 40 -12.72 8.20 -12.75
N ARG A 41 -13.80 8.22 -11.96
CA ARG A 41 -13.75 8.36 -10.49
C ARG A 41 -13.06 7.20 -9.79
N ARG A 42 -12.98 6.02 -10.41
CA ARG A 42 -12.37 4.81 -9.82
C ARG A 42 -10.94 4.62 -10.30
N LEU A 43 -10.71 4.87 -11.58
CA LEU A 43 -9.39 4.74 -12.19
C LEU A 43 -8.40 5.82 -11.71
N CYS A 44 -8.86 6.94 -11.16
CA CYS A 44 -7.98 7.95 -10.57
C CYS A 44 -7.16 7.44 -9.37
N PHE A 45 -7.59 6.35 -8.73
CA PHE A 45 -6.85 5.70 -7.64
C PHE A 45 -5.80 4.70 -8.15
N SER A 46 -5.78 4.39 -9.45
CA SER A 46 -4.84 3.42 -10.01
C SER A 46 -3.37 3.85 -9.89
N PRO A 47 -2.96 5.12 -10.07
CA PRO A 47 -1.54 5.47 -10.01
C PRO A 47 -0.94 5.27 -8.60
N PRO A 48 -1.57 5.75 -7.51
CA PRO A 48 -1.11 5.42 -6.16
C PRO A 48 -1.11 3.92 -5.88
N PHE A 49 -2.14 3.19 -6.32
CA PHE A 49 -2.21 1.74 -6.15
C PHE A 49 -1.07 1.00 -6.88
N MET A 50 -0.76 1.36 -8.13
CA MET A 50 0.35 0.79 -8.89
C MET A 50 1.69 1.05 -8.22
N MET A 51 1.91 2.25 -7.70
CA MET A 51 3.12 2.56 -6.94
C MET A 51 3.24 1.69 -5.67
N ARG A 52 2.13 1.46 -4.97
CA ARG A 52 2.10 0.57 -3.81
C ARG A 52 2.43 -0.88 -4.19
N MET A 53 1.90 -1.37 -5.31
CA MET A 53 2.21 -2.70 -5.83
C MET A 53 3.68 -2.84 -6.19
N LEU A 54 4.28 -1.82 -6.81
CA LEU A 54 5.71 -1.80 -7.08
C LEU A 54 6.53 -1.92 -5.80
N VAL A 55 6.21 -1.12 -4.77
CA VAL A 55 6.90 -1.16 -3.48
C VAL A 55 6.71 -2.50 -2.76
N LEU A 56 5.52 -3.10 -2.88
CA LEU A 56 5.24 -4.44 -2.35
C LEU A 56 6.09 -5.51 -3.03
N VAL A 57 6.25 -5.44 -4.35
CA VAL A 57 7.12 -6.34 -5.13
C VAL A 57 8.58 -6.14 -4.74
N LEU A 58 9.05 -4.90 -4.61
CA LEU A 58 10.41 -4.64 -4.13
C LEU A 58 10.64 -5.25 -2.75
N ARG A 59 9.68 -5.08 -1.83
CA ARG A 59 9.71 -5.67 -0.50
C ARG A 59 9.68 -7.20 -0.53
N SER A 60 8.93 -7.82 -1.44
CA SER A 60 8.92 -9.29 -1.58
C SER A 60 10.20 -9.84 -2.21
N LEU A 61 10.92 -9.04 -2.98
CA LEU A 61 12.25 -9.37 -3.51
C LEU A 61 13.38 -9.12 -2.48
N GLY A 62 13.04 -8.69 -1.26
CA GLY A 62 14.02 -8.34 -0.22
C GLY A 62 14.73 -7.01 -0.47
N VAL A 63 14.24 -6.20 -1.42
CA VAL A 63 14.79 -4.87 -1.73
C VAL A 63 13.98 -3.83 -0.97
N GLY A 64 14.56 -3.30 0.10
CA GLY A 64 13.93 -2.29 0.96
C GLY A 64 13.73 -2.78 2.38
N GLY A 65 12.71 -2.26 3.06
CA GLY A 65 12.50 -2.44 4.48
C GLY A 65 11.11 -2.89 4.91
N GLY A 66 11.00 -3.09 6.21
CA GLY A 66 9.80 -3.21 7.02
C GLY A 66 9.56 -4.60 7.60
N HIS A 67 8.70 -4.63 8.62
CA HIS A 67 8.43 -5.82 9.41
C HIS A 67 7.74 -6.96 8.61
N PRO A 68 8.12 -8.24 8.80
CA PRO A 68 7.50 -9.37 8.11
C PRO A 68 6.00 -9.52 8.43
N ASP A 69 5.57 -9.29 9.68
CA ASP A 69 4.14 -9.39 10.02
C ASP A 69 3.33 -8.24 9.41
N ALA A 70 3.95 -7.10 9.10
CA ALA A 70 3.27 -6.01 8.39
C ALA A 70 2.97 -6.40 6.93
N PHE A 71 3.79 -7.26 6.32
CA PHE A 71 3.65 -7.64 4.90
C PHE A 71 2.30 -8.30 4.60
N THR A 72 1.85 -9.22 5.46
CA THR A 72 0.56 -9.90 5.29
C THR A 72 -0.60 -8.91 5.38
N HIS A 73 -0.56 -8.00 6.34
CA HIS A 73 -1.55 -6.94 6.49
C HIS A 73 -1.53 -5.94 5.31
N VAL A 74 -0.37 -5.70 4.70
CA VAL A 74 -0.24 -4.90 3.47
C VAL A 74 -0.89 -5.60 2.27
N VAL A 75 -0.61 -6.88 2.06
CA VAL A 75 -1.25 -7.66 1.00
C VAL A 75 -2.77 -7.69 1.20
N LEU A 76 -3.22 -7.93 2.44
CA LEU A 76 -4.63 -8.03 2.77
C LEU A 76 -5.40 -6.73 2.49
N GLN A 77 -4.87 -5.57 2.89
CA GLN A 77 -5.55 -4.29 2.62
C GLN A 77 -5.71 -4.03 1.11
N ASP A 78 -4.70 -4.37 0.30
CA ASP A 78 -4.73 -4.12 -1.14
C ASP A 78 -5.69 -5.08 -1.85
N LEU A 79 -5.71 -6.35 -1.46
CA LEU A 79 -6.67 -7.32 -1.96
C LEU A 79 -8.11 -6.94 -1.60
N ILE A 80 -8.37 -6.61 -0.34
CA ILE A 80 -9.71 -6.23 0.12
C ILE A 80 -10.18 -4.95 -0.59
N ALA A 81 -9.29 -3.97 -0.79
CA ALA A 81 -9.61 -2.73 -1.50
C ALA A 81 -9.98 -3.00 -2.97
N VAL A 82 -9.22 -3.86 -3.67
CA VAL A 82 -9.51 -4.24 -5.07
C VAL A 82 -10.83 -4.99 -5.16
N ILE A 83 -11.09 -5.94 -4.24
CA ILE A 83 -12.35 -6.70 -4.21
C ILE A 83 -13.52 -5.74 -3.97
N GLY A 84 -13.44 -4.88 -2.95
CA GLY A 84 -14.48 -3.90 -2.64
C GLY A 84 -14.74 -2.94 -3.80
N GLY A 85 -13.68 -2.42 -4.42
CA GLY A 85 -13.78 -1.57 -5.61
C GLY A 85 -14.43 -2.27 -6.80
N THR A 86 -14.11 -3.56 -7.00
CA THR A 86 -14.67 -4.38 -8.09
C THR A 86 -16.15 -4.70 -7.85
N ILE A 87 -16.53 -5.04 -6.62
CA ILE A 87 -17.95 -5.27 -6.23
C ILE A 87 -18.77 -4.00 -6.48
N GLY A 88 -18.29 -2.86 -5.99
CA GLY A 88 -18.92 -1.56 -6.24
C GLY A 88 -18.95 -1.20 -7.73
N ALA A 89 -17.98 -1.69 -8.53
CA ALA A 89 -17.93 -1.44 -9.95
C ALA A 89 -18.90 -2.28 -10.78
N MET A 90 -18.98 -3.57 -10.48
CA MET A 90 -19.85 -4.51 -11.17
C MET A 90 -21.33 -4.39 -10.75
N ARG A 91 -21.62 -3.64 -9.68
CA ARG A 91 -22.96 -3.52 -9.10
C ARG A 91 -23.54 -4.90 -8.75
N VAL A 92 -22.75 -5.72 -8.08
CA VAL A 92 -23.15 -7.04 -7.58
C VAL A 92 -23.37 -6.93 -6.07
N PRO A 93 -24.45 -7.48 -5.47
CA PRO A 93 -25.42 -8.43 -6.01
C PRO A 93 -26.71 -7.82 -6.61
N GLU A 94 -26.88 -6.50 -6.56
CA GLU A 94 -28.08 -5.80 -7.08
C GLU A 94 -28.38 -6.08 -8.56
N LYS A 95 -27.34 -6.36 -9.38
CA LYS A 95 -27.50 -6.81 -10.77
C LYS A 95 -28.07 -8.23 -10.89
N TRP A 96 -27.88 -9.09 -9.89
CA TRP A 96 -28.31 -10.49 -9.92
C TRP A 96 -29.72 -10.70 -9.38
N ILE A 97 -30.13 -9.92 -8.35
CA ILE A 97 -31.46 -10.00 -7.76
C ILE A 97 -32.02 -8.57 -7.60
N PRO A 98 -32.62 -8.00 -8.66
CA PRO A 98 -33.18 -6.66 -8.60
C PRO A 98 -34.34 -6.58 -7.60
N GLY A 99 -34.38 -5.55 -6.75
CA GLY A 99 -35.48 -5.28 -5.82
C GLY A 99 -35.39 -5.92 -4.43
N CYS A 100 -34.41 -6.79 -4.17
CA CYS A 100 -34.23 -7.42 -2.85
C CYS A 100 -33.20 -6.71 -1.96
N PHE A 101 -32.20 -6.05 -2.57
CA PHE A 101 -31.06 -5.44 -1.89
C PHE A 101 -31.02 -3.91 -1.96
N ASP A 102 -32.13 -3.27 -2.31
CA ASP A 102 -32.17 -1.81 -2.54
C ASP A 102 -31.98 -1.00 -1.24
N MET A 103 -32.37 -1.55 -0.08
CA MET A 103 -32.29 -0.89 1.23
C MET A 103 -31.10 -1.35 2.09
N LEU A 104 -30.73 -2.64 2.03
CA LEU A 104 -29.67 -3.28 2.83
C LEU A 104 -28.85 -4.19 1.91
N PHE A 105 -27.51 -4.14 2.00
CA PHE A 105 -26.56 -4.88 1.14
C PHE A 105 -26.48 -4.49 -0.34
N ASN A 106 -26.78 -3.22 -0.68
CA ASN A 106 -26.38 -2.71 -1.98
C ASN A 106 -24.84 -2.78 -2.16
N SER A 107 -24.38 -2.84 -3.41
CA SER A 107 -22.96 -2.97 -3.76
C SER A 107 -22.11 -1.82 -3.22
N HIS A 108 -22.71 -0.63 -3.07
CA HIS A 108 -22.06 0.56 -2.53
C HIS A 108 -21.76 0.44 -1.03
N ASN A 109 -22.70 -0.09 -0.25
CA ASN A 109 -22.56 -0.33 1.19
C ASN A 109 -21.55 -1.44 1.43
N ILE A 110 -21.58 -2.50 0.63
CA ILE A 110 -20.57 -3.58 0.69
C ILE A 110 -19.18 -3.01 0.38
N MET A 111 -19.05 -2.17 -0.66
CA MET A 111 -17.80 -1.48 -0.97
C MET A 111 -17.29 -0.67 0.23
N HIS A 112 -18.14 0.13 0.89
CA HIS A 112 -17.74 0.89 2.08
C HIS A 112 -17.29 0.01 3.24
N VAL A 113 -18.00 -1.07 3.54
CA VAL A 113 -17.61 -2.03 4.60
C VAL A 113 -16.25 -2.65 4.28
N MET A 114 -16.02 -3.08 3.03
CA MET A 114 -14.74 -3.62 2.61
C MET A 114 -13.61 -2.60 2.73
N VAL A 115 -13.85 -1.33 2.37
CA VAL A 115 -12.87 -0.26 2.54
C VAL A 115 -12.52 -0.04 4.02
N VAL A 116 -13.50 -0.08 4.93
CA VAL A 116 -13.24 0.03 6.37
C VAL A 116 -12.34 -1.12 6.85
N VAL A 117 -12.63 -2.36 6.45
CA VAL A 117 -11.78 -3.52 6.80
C VAL A 117 -10.36 -3.37 6.24
N ALA A 118 -10.22 -2.89 4.99
CA ALA A 118 -8.91 -2.60 4.41
C ALA A 118 -8.14 -1.54 5.21
N VAL A 119 -8.81 -0.48 5.67
CA VAL A 119 -8.21 0.57 6.50
C VAL A 119 -7.79 0.02 7.88
N CYS A 120 -8.57 -0.87 8.49
CA CYS A 120 -8.15 -1.55 9.73
C CYS A 120 -6.87 -2.38 9.53
N SER A 121 -6.78 -3.12 8.42
CA SER A 121 -5.56 -3.86 8.07
C SER A 121 -4.38 -2.92 7.78
N MET A 122 -4.62 -1.80 7.08
CA MET A 122 -3.62 -0.75 6.86
C MET A 122 -3.10 -0.17 8.18
N HIS A 123 -3.99 0.06 9.14
CA HIS A 123 -3.63 0.59 10.45
C HIS A 123 -2.73 -0.39 11.21
N ALA A 124 -3.10 -1.68 11.27
CA ALA A 124 -2.27 -2.73 11.87
C ALA A 124 -0.89 -2.80 11.22
N ALA A 125 -0.83 -2.85 9.87
CA ALA A 125 0.43 -2.82 9.13
C ALA A 125 1.30 -1.60 9.48
N THR A 126 0.67 -0.42 9.61
CA THR A 126 1.38 0.83 9.89
C THR A 126 1.98 0.84 11.30
N LEU A 127 1.28 0.28 12.30
CA LEU A 127 1.83 0.17 13.65
C LEU A 127 3.05 -0.75 13.69
N HIS A 128 2.99 -1.91 13.02
CA HIS A 128 4.12 -2.82 12.90
C HIS A 128 5.31 -2.18 12.15
N ASP A 129 5.05 -1.54 11.01
CA ASP A 129 6.08 -0.82 10.25
C ASP A 129 6.70 0.32 11.08
N LEU A 130 5.91 1.04 11.87
CA LEU A 130 6.40 2.14 12.72
C LEU A 130 7.27 1.63 13.86
N ALA A 131 6.83 0.57 14.56
CA ALA A 131 7.61 -0.06 15.62
C ALA A 131 8.99 -0.51 15.08
N TRP A 132 8.98 -1.15 13.91
CA TRP A 132 10.21 -1.55 13.21
C TRP A 132 11.11 -0.35 12.85
N MET A 133 10.56 0.75 12.33
CA MET A 133 11.38 1.94 12.00
C MET A 133 12.01 2.61 13.23
N LEU A 134 11.48 2.39 14.44
CA LEU A 134 12.03 2.96 15.67
C LEU A 134 13.21 2.15 16.22
N GLU A 135 13.47 0.95 15.70
CA GLU A 135 14.56 0.11 16.13
C GLU A 135 15.91 0.58 15.53
N PRO A 136 16.93 0.84 16.36
CA PRO A 136 18.15 1.56 15.94
C PRO A 136 19.09 0.81 14.98
N GLU A 137 18.86 -0.49 14.75
CA GLU A 137 19.77 -1.37 14.00
C GLU A 137 19.18 -1.87 12.67
N VAL A 138 17.99 -1.39 12.33
CA VAL A 138 17.19 -1.98 11.26
C VAL A 138 17.79 -1.82 9.85
N CYS A 139 18.47 -0.71 9.59
CA CYS A 139 19.11 -0.46 8.29
C CYS A 139 20.62 -0.71 8.28
N ARG A 140 21.21 -1.16 9.40
CA ARG A 140 22.65 -1.41 9.51
C ARG A 140 23.12 -2.69 8.81
N GLY A 141 22.21 -3.55 8.38
CA GLY A 141 22.52 -4.80 7.66
C GLY A 141 22.67 -4.68 6.14
N SER A 142 22.48 -3.49 5.55
CA SER A 142 22.38 -3.35 4.08
C SER A 142 23.28 -2.27 3.47
N GLY A 143 24.45 -2.02 4.06
CA GLY A 143 25.51 -1.24 3.41
C GLY A 143 26.43 -0.47 4.35
N SER A 144 27.28 -1.16 5.12
CA SER A 144 28.52 -0.53 5.59
C SER A 144 29.64 -0.85 4.59
N PRO A 145 30.39 0.15 4.08
CA PRO A 145 31.64 -0.10 3.36
C PRO A 145 32.72 -0.80 4.21
N ASP A 146 32.48 -0.97 5.51
CA ASP A 146 33.44 -1.52 6.47
C ASP A 146 33.57 -3.06 6.46
N ASP A 147 32.73 -3.79 5.71
CA ASP A 147 32.86 -5.26 5.58
C ASP A 147 33.98 -5.71 4.61
N LEU A 148 34.77 -4.77 4.09
CA LEU A 148 35.95 -5.06 3.25
C LEU A 148 37.28 -5.16 4.02
N VAL A 149 37.28 -5.07 5.36
CA VAL A 149 38.48 -5.37 6.14
C VAL A 149 38.53 -6.87 6.44
N PRO A 150 39.48 -7.64 5.88
CA PRO A 150 39.67 -9.03 6.27
C PRO A 150 40.03 -9.03 7.75
N ARG A 151 39.18 -9.65 8.57
CA ARG A 151 39.51 -9.96 9.96
C ARG A 151 40.64 -10.98 9.93
N HIS A 152 41.89 -10.49 10.05
CA HIS A 152 43.06 -11.34 10.19
C HIS A 152 42.84 -12.23 11.44
N PRO A 153 43.10 -13.55 11.36
CA PRO A 153 43.03 -14.39 12.54
C PRO A 153 44.13 -13.98 13.51
N GLU A 154 43.74 -13.54 14.70
CA GLU A 154 44.66 -13.36 15.83
C GLU A 154 45.18 -14.74 16.26
N LEU A 155 46.50 -14.82 16.40
CA LEU A 155 47.26 -15.99 16.84
C LEU A 155 47.44 -15.96 18.35
#